data_AF-A0A4Q8BFG4-F1
#
_entry.id   AF-A0A4Q8BFG4-F1
#
_cell.length_a   1.000
_cell.length_b   1.000
_cell.length_c   1.000
_cell.angle_alpha   90.00
_cell.angle_beta   90.00
_cell.angle_gamma   90.00
#
_symmetry.space_group_name_H-M   'P 1'
#
loop_
_entity.id
_entity.type
_entity.pdbx_description
1 polymer ?
#
loop_
_entity_poly.entity_id
_entity_poly.type
_entity_poly.pdbx_seq_one_letter_code
_entity_poly.pdbx_strand_id
1 'polypeptide(L)'
;MRASRQAGDSVHVTPLPGLAAAHPSVQPLPHGRVLVVGARCRWRPDDPDRNAVIYDSEGHIEARATLGDGIEHVFTTTSGEVWVGYFDEGVYGNYGWGDRDAPPPIGNMGLIRFSPELQPAWRFPSHVDNTFGAISDCYALNVTDDAVWTCYYTDFPIVRVQGGEVTGWRNPIDGARALAVSHTRIGLLGGYGPDQDRFVVGELDGDALRVAGEYRLVLPDGGPLPARVTAVGRGPVLHLVTDEHWYQLHLEDVPTR
;
A
#
# COMPACT_ATOMS: atom_id res chain seq x y z
N MET A 1 0.65 2.72 -22.34
CA MET A 1 -0.04 1.86 -21.36
C MET A 1 -1.54 1.95 -21.61
N ARG A 2 -2.39 1.07 -21.06
CA ARG A 2 -3.85 1.21 -21.08
C ARG A 2 -4.36 0.95 -19.66
N ALA A 3 -5.36 1.71 -19.22
CA ALA A 3 -6.10 1.42 -17.99
C ALA A 3 -7.47 0.84 -18.35
N SER A 4 -7.83 -0.25 -17.70
CA SER A 4 -9.14 -0.88 -17.83
C SER A 4 -9.90 -0.69 -16.53
N ARG A 5 -11.10 -0.12 -16.62
CA ARG A 5 -12.04 -0.04 -15.49
C ARG A 5 -13.20 -0.98 -15.77
N GLN A 6 -13.38 -1.96 -14.88
CA GLN A 6 -14.50 -2.88 -14.93
C GLN A 6 -15.61 -2.43 -13.96
N ALA A 7 -16.85 -2.40 -14.44
CA ALA A 7 -18.05 -2.17 -13.64
C ALA A 7 -19.11 -3.20 -14.06
N GLY A 8 -19.29 -4.23 -13.23
CA GLY A 8 -20.05 -5.42 -13.62
C GLY A 8 -19.44 -6.08 -14.86
N ASP A 9 -20.25 -6.29 -15.89
CA ASP A 9 -19.81 -6.89 -17.17
C ASP A 9 -19.26 -5.86 -18.17
N SER A 10 -19.29 -4.57 -17.83
CA SER A 10 -18.79 -3.51 -18.70
C SER A 10 -17.32 -3.21 -18.41
N VAL A 11 -16.50 -3.13 -19.47
CA VAL A 11 -15.09 -2.74 -19.40
C VAL A 11 -14.87 -1.47 -20.23
N HIS A 12 -14.41 -0.41 -19.57
CA HIS A 12 -13.94 0.80 -20.24
C HIS A 12 -12.41 0.78 -20.32
N VAL A 13 -11.85 1.01 -21.50
CA VAL A 13 -10.39 1.00 -21.73
C VAL A 13 -9.93 2.37 -22.19
N THR A 14 -9.08 3.01 -21.39
CA THR A 14 -8.52 4.33 -21.68
C THR A 14 -7.03 4.20 -22.02
N PRO A 15 -6.57 4.65 -23.21
CA PRO A 15 -5.15 4.73 -23.53
C PRO A 15 -4.44 5.76 -22.63
N LEU A 16 -3.31 5.37 -22.04
CA LEU A 16 -2.49 6.25 -21.21
C LEU A 16 -1.14 6.53 -21.91
N PRO A 17 -1.00 7.67 -22.59
CA PRO A 17 0.23 8.05 -23.30
C PRO A 17 1.29 8.62 -22.37
N GLY A 18 2.56 8.52 -22.77
CA GLY A 18 3.64 9.31 -22.17
C GLY A 18 4.15 8.86 -20.79
N LEU A 19 4.05 7.56 -20.49
CA LEU A 19 4.55 6.98 -19.24
C LEU A 19 5.58 5.87 -19.48
N ALA A 20 6.80 6.11 -19.01
CA ALA A 20 7.76 5.06 -18.66
C ALA A 20 7.87 5.06 -17.13
N ALA A 21 7.18 4.12 -16.48
CA ALA A 21 7.22 3.93 -15.05
C ALA A 21 7.63 2.48 -14.77
N ALA A 22 8.71 2.30 -14.01
CA ALA A 22 9.09 0.98 -13.53
C ALA A 22 8.16 0.58 -12.38
N HIS A 23 7.62 -0.64 -12.44
CA HIS A 23 6.72 -1.21 -11.42
C HIS A 23 5.56 -0.27 -11.05
N PRO A 24 4.68 0.08 -12.01
CA PRO A 24 3.65 1.08 -11.78
C PRO A 24 2.49 0.54 -10.93
N SER A 25 2.06 1.36 -9.96
CA SER A 25 0.76 1.25 -9.30
C SER A 25 -0.26 2.09 -10.04
N VAL A 26 -1.48 1.56 -10.20
CA VAL A 26 -2.60 2.25 -10.84
C VAL A 26 -3.73 2.33 -9.83
N GLN A 27 -4.22 3.54 -9.57
CA GLN A 27 -5.29 3.79 -8.61
C GLN A 27 -6.42 4.63 -9.21
N PRO A 28 -7.69 4.29 -8.92
CA PRO A 28 -8.80 5.13 -9.33
C PRO A 28 -8.82 6.42 -8.52
N LEU A 29 -9.26 7.51 -9.15
CA LEU A 29 -9.54 8.79 -8.50
C LEU A 29 -11.00 9.21 -8.77
N PRO A 30 -11.52 10.20 -8.04
CA PRO A 30 -12.87 10.71 -8.28
C PRO A 30 -13.08 11.16 -9.72
N HIS A 31 -14.33 11.07 -10.19
CA HIS A 31 -14.75 11.48 -11.54
C HIS A 31 -14.13 10.64 -12.68
N GLY A 32 -13.77 9.39 -12.41
CA GLY A 32 -13.23 8.48 -13.43
C GLY A 32 -11.77 8.74 -13.81
N ARG A 33 -11.10 9.63 -13.07
CA ARG A 33 -9.68 9.90 -13.20
C ARG A 33 -8.86 8.70 -12.76
N VAL A 34 -7.62 8.63 -13.23
CA VAL A 34 -6.67 7.56 -12.93
C VAL A 34 -5.34 8.16 -12.50
N LEU A 35 -4.85 7.73 -11.34
CA LEU A 35 -3.48 7.99 -10.90
C LEU A 35 -2.59 6.82 -11.31
N VAL A 36 -1.47 7.11 -11.95
CA VAL A 36 -0.40 6.13 -12.17
C VAL A 36 0.86 6.61 -11.47
N VAL A 37 1.45 5.73 -10.65
CA VAL A 37 2.66 6.02 -9.87
C VAL A 37 3.71 4.95 -10.13
N GLY A 38 4.92 5.34 -10.56
CA GLY A 38 6.07 4.44 -10.63
C GLY A 38 6.74 4.29 -9.27
N ALA A 39 7.17 3.07 -8.93
CA ALA A 39 7.80 2.79 -7.65
C ALA A 39 9.14 3.53 -7.47
N ARG A 40 9.82 3.84 -8.58
CA ARG A 40 11.15 4.45 -8.58
C ARG A 40 11.13 5.90 -9.05
N CYS A 41 11.99 6.72 -8.45
CA CYS A 41 12.12 8.14 -8.75
C CYS A 41 13.56 8.61 -8.52
N ARG A 42 14.25 9.06 -9.57
CA ARG A 42 15.59 9.63 -9.41
C ARG A 42 15.53 11.09 -8.99
N TRP A 43 16.36 11.46 -8.02
CA TRP A 43 16.61 12.86 -7.72
C TRP A 43 17.64 13.46 -8.68
N ARG A 44 17.38 14.68 -9.13
CA ARG A 44 18.32 15.56 -9.85
C ARG A 44 18.12 16.97 -9.31
N PRO A 45 19.17 17.79 -9.15
CA PRO A 45 19.08 19.11 -8.52
C PRO A 45 17.94 20.02 -9.02
N ASP A 46 17.69 20.02 -10.33
CA ASP A 46 16.71 20.92 -10.96
C ASP A 46 15.46 20.24 -11.51
N ASP A 47 15.49 18.90 -11.66
CA ASP A 47 14.41 18.14 -12.31
C ASP A 47 14.36 16.71 -11.77
N PRO A 48 13.89 16.51 -10.52
CA PRO A 48 13.62 15.17 -10.03
C PRO A 48 12.54 14.51 -10.91
N ASP A 49 12.65 13.18 -11.06
CA ASP A 49 11.68 12.43 -11.85
C ASP A 49 10.24 12.69 -11.33
N ARG A 50 9.29 12.83 -12.26
CA ARG A 50 7.87 12.97 -11.93
C ARG A 50 7.19 11.62 -12.07
N ASN A 51 7.36 10.79 -11.04
CA ASN A 51 6.89 9.41 -11.04
C ASN A 51 5.38 9.26 -10.83
N ALA A 52 4.62 10.33 -10.60
CA ALA A 52 3.16 10.29 -10.53
C ALA A 52 2.50 11.13 -11.63
N VAL A 53 1.47 10.57 -12.25
CA VAL A 53 0.68 11.21 -13.32
C VAL A 53 -0.80 10.98 -13.08
N ILE A 54 -1.59 12.05 -13.08
CA ILE A 54 -3.05 11.98 -13.07
C ILE A 54 -3.55 12.13 -14.50
N TYR A 55 -4.40 11.19 -14.90
CA TYR A 55 -5.13 11.22 -16.16
C TYR A 55 -6.62 11.49 -15.90
N ASP A 56 -7.24 12.27 -16.78
CA ASP A 56 -8.69 12.41 -16.82
C ASP A 56 -9.37 11.11 -17.31
N SER A 57 -10.71 11.10 -17.38
CA SER A 57 -11.47 9.93 -17.85
C SER A 57 -11.19 9.58 -19.32
N GLU A 58 -10.73 10.55 -20.11
CA GLU A 58 -10.42 10.44 -21.54
C GLU A 58 -8.94 10.06 -21.80
N GLY A 59 -8.10 10.04 -20.75
CA GLY A 59 -6.70 9.69 -20.84
C GLY A 59 -5.77 10.88 -21.11
N HIS A 60 -6.24 12.12 -20.99
CA HIS A 60 -5.38 13.29 -21.02
C HIS A 60 -4.69 13.49 -19.67
N ILE A 61 -3.45 13.98 -19.70
CA ILE A 61 -2.69 14.27 -18.49
C ILE A 61 -3.22 15.56 -17.86
N GLU A 62 -3.74 15.47 -16.63
CA GLU A 62 -4.12 16.62 -15.82
C GLU A 62 -2.95 17.16 -14.99
N ALA A 63 -2.15 16.27 -14.40
CA ALA A 63 -1.08 16.65 -13.49
C ALA A 63 0.09 15.66 -13.52
N ARG A 64 1.28 16.17 -13.18
CA ARG A 64 2.49 15.37 -12.92
C ARG A 64 3.13 15.84 -11.62
N ALA A 65 3.53 14.91 -10.77
CA ALA A 65 4.20 15.20 -9.51
C ALA A 65 5.31 14.19 -9.20
N THR A 66 6.14 14.55 -8.25
CA THR A 66 7.17 13.70 -7.67
C THR A 66 6.67 13.22 -6.31
N LEU A 67 6.43 11.92 -6.17
CA LEU A 67 6.04 11.30 -4.89
C LEU A 67 7.22 10.65 -4.16
N GLY A 68 8.42 10.67 -4.74
CA GLY A 68 9.63 10.11 -4.11
C GLY A 68 10.00 8.72 -4.63
N ASP A 69 11.21 8.28 -4.27
CA ASP A 69 11.71 6.94 -4.60
C ASP A 69 11.21 5.89 -3.61
N GLY A 70 11.35 4.62 -3.97
CA GLY A 70 11.16 3.51 -3.05
C GLY A 70 9.72 3.37 -2.55
N ILE A 71 8.75 3.52 -3.46
CA ILE A 71 7.33 3.37 -3.13
C ILE A 71 6.94 1.89 -3.17
N GLU A 72 6.39 1.39 -2.07
CA GLU A 72 5.89 0.01 -1.93
C GLU A 72 4.39 -0.06 -2.22
N HIS A 73 3.61 0.83 -1.61
CA HIS A 73 2.15 0.83 -1.72
C HIS A 73 1.62 2.20 -2.13
N VAL A 74 0.59 2.21 -2.99
CA VAL A 74 -0.18 3.41 -3.32
C VAL A 74 -1.65 3.07 -3.27
N PHE A 75 -2.41 3.80 -2.47
CA PHE A 75 -3.87 3.68 -2.39
C PHE A 75 -4.54 5.05 -2.39
N THR A 76 -5.72 5.13 -2.98
CA THR A 76 -6.54 6.34 -2.98
C THR A 76 -7.78 6.18 -2.13
N THR A 77 -8.35 7.28 -1.64
CA THR A 77 -9.68 7.34 -1.01
C THR A 77 -10.72 7.86 -2.00
N THR A 78 -12.01 7.76 -1.67
CA THR A 78 -13.09 8.30 -2.51
C THR A 78 -13.12 9.83 -2.55
N SER A 79 -12.44 10.50 -1.61
CA SER A 79 -12.22 11.95 -1.65
C SER A 79 -11.02 12.35 -2.52
N GLY A 80 -10.25 11.39 -3.01
CA GLY A 80 -9.08 11.60 -3.86
C GLY A 80 -7.76 11.82 -3.10
N GLU A 81 -7.73 11.69 -1.76
CA GLU A 81 -6.47 11.64 -1.03
C GLU A 81 -5.66 10.41 -1.46
N VAL A 82 -4.34 10.55 -1.49
CA VAL A 82 -3.41 9.50 -1.92
C VAL A 82 -2.51 9.12 -0.76
N TRP A 83 -2.54 7.85 -0.36
CA TRP A 83 -1.68 7.29 0.67
C TRP A 83 -0.56 6.49 0.02
N VAL A 84 0.67 6.81 0.41
CA VAL A 84 1.89 6.22 -0.14
C VAL A 84 2.73 5.66 1.00
N GLY A 85 2.94 4.35 0.97
CA GLY A 85 3.89 3.65 1.83
C GLY A 85 5.20 3.42 1.10
N TYR A 86 6.33 3.61 1.79
CA TYR A 86 7.67 3.47 1.22
C TYR A 86 8.39 2.27 1.82
N PHE A 87 9.17 1.57 1.00
CA PHE A 87 10.14 0.59 1.47
C PHE A 87 11.47 1.27 1.84
N ASP A 88 12.42 0.50 2.36
CA ASP A 88 13.65 1.01 2.97
C ASP A 88 14.44 2.02 2.11
N GLU A 89 14.58 1.78 0.80
CA GLU A 89 15.25 2.71 -0.11
C GLU A 89 14.54 4.07 -0.22
N GLY A 90 13.21 4.11 -0.09
CA GLY A 90 12.41 5.33 -0.11
C GLY A 90 12.46 6.10 1.22
N VAL A 91 12.71 5.37 2.32
CA VAL A 91 12.87 5.92 3.67
C VAL A 91 14.28 6.46 3.88
N TYR A 92 15.29 5.67 3.58
CA TYR A 92 16.70 5.98 3.85
C TYR A 92 17.38 6.73 2.71
N GLY A 93 16.88 6.58 1.48
CA GLY A 93 17.40 7.24 0.29
C GLY A 93 18.08 6.29 -0.67
N ASN A 94 17.75 6.44 -1.95
CA ASN A 94 18.41 5.83 -3.08
C ASN A 94 18.20 6.74 -4.32
N TYR A 95 18.84 6.42 -5.44
CA TYR A 95 18.78 7.18 -6.69
C TYR A 95 19.00 8.69 -6.52
N GLY A 96 19.97 9.06 -5.67
CA GLY A 96 20.38 10.44 -5.45
C GLY A 96 19.61 11.15 -4.32
N TRP A 97 18.54 10.57 -3.79
CA TRP A 97 17.87 11.10 -2.61
C TRP A 97 18.71 10.85 -1.35
N GLY A 98 18.86 11.85 -0.48
CA GLY A 98 19.65 11.73 0.76
C GLY A 98 21.18 11.73 0.58
N ASP A 99 21.68 11.81 -0.66
CA ASP A 99 23.11 12.00 -0.95
C ASP A 99 23.62 13.34 -0.38
N ARG A 100 24.95 13.48 -0.31
CA ARG A 100 25.60 14.74 0.08
C ARG A 100 25.14 15.86 -0.87
N ASP A 101 24.57 16.92 -0.30
CA ASP A 101 24.00 18.08 -1.00
C ASP A 101 22.65 17.82 -1.71
N ALA A 102 22.03 16.65 -1.49
CA ALA A 102 20.66 16.34 -1.90
C ALA A 102 19.66 16.58 -0.75
N PRO A 103 18.37 16.84 -1.05
CA PRO A 103 17.34 16.85 -0.03
C PRO A 103 17.16 15.44 0.58
N PRO A 104 16.60 15.35 1.81
CA PRO A 104 16.19 14.07 2.35
C PRO A 104 15.18 13.39 1.43
N PRO A 105 15.09 12.04 1.47
CA PRO A 105 14.06 11.32 0.74
C PRO A 105 12.67 11.83 1.10
N ILE A 106 11.79 12.00 0.10
CA ILE A 106 10.40 12.40 0.35
C ILE A 106 9.72 11.42 1.29
N GLY A 107 9.98 10.13 1.12
CA GLY A 107 9.44 9.03 1.90
C GLY A 107 10.11 8.79 3.25
N ASN A 108 10.94 9.71 3.78
CA ASN A 108 11.71 9.50 5.01
C ASN A 108 10.88 9.22 6.28
N MET A 109 9.57 9.45 6.25
CA MET A 109 8.63 9.10 7.32
C MET A 109 7.91 7.75 7.08
N GLY A 110 8.22 7.05 5.98
CA GLY A 110 7.70 5.73 5.59
C GLY A 110 6.22 5.65 5.20
N LEU A 111 5.38 6.57 5.64
CA LEU A 111 3.99 6.70 5.22
C LEU A 111 3.58 8.18 5.10
N ILE A 112 3.04 8.55 3.93
CA ILE A 112 2.62 9.92 3.63
C ILE A 112 1.24 9.91 3.00
N ARG A 113 0.42 10.86 3.42
CA ARG A 113 -0.83 11.20 2.76
C ARG A 113 -0.65 12.48 1.95
N PHE A 114 -0.97 12.40 0.68
CA PHE A 114 -1.01 13.52 -0.24
C PHE A 114 -2.45 13.96 -0.49
N SER A 115 -2.64 15.25 -0.74
CA SER A 115 -3.91 15.81 -1.20
C SER A 115 -4.26 15.32 -2.61
N PRO A 116 -5.49 15.55 -3.10
CA PRO A 116 -5.87 15.26 -4.48
C PRO A 116 -4.99 15.95 -5.55
N GLU A 117 -4.31 17.05 -5.18
CA GLU A 117 -3.36 17.80 -6.00
C GLU A 117 -1.91 17.28 -5.86
N LEU A 118 -1.74 16.12 -5.23
CA LEU A 118 -0.45 15.45 -4.99
C LEU A 118 0.53 16.26 -4.13
N GLN A 119 0.02 17.07 -3.21
CA GLN A 119 0.83 17.79 -2.22
C GLN A 119 0.85 17.04 -0.88
N PRO A 120 2.00 16.91 -0.19
CA PRO A 120 2.05 16.26 1.12
C PRO A 120 1.16 16.98 2.13
N ALA A 121 0.15 16.28 2.66
CA ALA A 121 -0.84 16.84 3.58
C ALA A 121 -0.71 16.27 5.01
N TRP A 122 -0.14 15.07 5.15
CA TRP A 122 0.16 14.47 6.45
C TRP A 122 1.32 13.47 6.30
N ARG A 123 2.12 13.30 7.36
CA ARG A 123 3.22 12.34 7.43
C ARG A 123 3.12 11.55 8.73
N PHE A 124 3.55 10.29 8.70
CA PHE A 124 3.68 9.51 9.93
C PHE A 124 4.58 10.25 10.94
N PRO A 125 4.25 10.25 12.25
CA PRO A 125 5.08 10.94 13.25
C PRO A 125 6.50 10.37 13.33
N SER A 126 7.46 11.19 13.72
CA SER A 126 8.82 10.72 13.97
C SER A 126 8.84 9.76 15.16
N HIS A 127 9.79 8.83 15.18
CA HIS A 127 9.99 7.88 16.29
C HIS A 127 10.21 8.53 17.65
N VAL A 128 10.60 9.81 17.69
CA VAL A 128 10.72 10.59 18.94
C VAL A 128 9.38 11.17 19.42
N ASP A 129 8.38 11.24 18.54
CA ASP A 129 7.08 11.86 18.78
C ASP A 129 5.95 10.81 18.96
N ASN A 130 6.29 9.51 18.91
CA ASN A 130 5.31 8.43 19.07
C ASN A 130 5.93 7.16 19.67
N THR A 131 5.10 6.29 20.23
CA THR A 131 5.52 5.04 20.90
C THR A 131 5.61 3.83 19.97
N PHE A 132 5.30 3.99 18.69
CA PHE A 132 5.24 2.92 17.68
C PHE A 132 6.48 2.89 16.77
N GLY A 133 7.50 3.70 17.08
CA GLY A 133 8.77 3.73 16.39
C GLY A 133 8.74 4.46 15.04
N ALA A 134 9.73 4.16 14.19
CA ALA A 134 9.79 4.64 12.81
C ALA A 134 9.33 3.53 11.85
N ILE A 135 8.79 3.95 10.72
CA ILE A 135 8.54 3.07 9.58
C ILE A 135 9.84 3.03 8.76
N SER A 136 10.57 1.92 8.87
CA SER A 136 11.73 1.65 8.02
C SER A 136 11.33 1.02 6.70
N ASP A 137 10.25 0.24 6.69
CA ASP A 137 9.70 -0.38 5.49
C ASP A 137 8.19 -0.63 5.71
N CYS A 138 7.35 -0.04 4.85
CA CYS A 138 5.90 -0.17 4.90
C CYS A 138 5.43 -1.51 4.30
N TYR A 139 5.68 -2.60 5.02
CA TYR A 139 5.42 -3.98 4.59
C TYR A 139 3.99 -4.24 4.11
N ALA A 140 2.97 -3.76 4.83
CA ALA A 140 1.57 -3.88 4.42
C ALA A 140 0.82 -2.57 4.64
N LEU A 141 -0.10 -2.26 3.73
CA LEU A 141 -0.97 -1.08 3.81
C LEU A 141 -2.41 -1.46 3.42
N ASN A 142 -3.38 -0.93 4.16
CA ASN A 142 -4.80 -1.00 3.87
C ASN A 142 -5.41 0.38 4.09
N VAL A 143 -6.13 0.89 3.09
CA VAL A 143 -6.71 2.22 3.12
C VAL A 143 -8.20 2.12 2.85
N THR A 144 -8.98 2.72 3.74
CA THR A 144 -10.41 2.98 3.57
C THR A 144 -10.64 4.48 3.67
N ASP A 145 -11.87 4.94 3.45
CA ASP A 145 -12.21 6.35 3.66
C ASP A 145 -12.18 6.75 5.15
N ASP A 146 -12.39 5.78 6.04
CA ASP A 146 -12.49 6.03 7.48
C ASP A 146 -11.15 5.91 8.22
N ALA A 147 -10.29 4.99 7.77
CA ALA A 147 -9.03 4.69 8.44
C ALA A 147 -7.98 4.09 7.48
N VAL A 148 -6.73 4.30 7.85
CA VAL A 148 -5.56 3.65 7.24
C VAL A 148 -4.92 2.72 8.25
N TRP A 149 -4.51 1.55 7.78
CA TRP A 149 -3.83 0.56 8.58
C TRP A 149 -2.53 0.16 7.92
N THR A 150 -1.47 0.04 8.71
CA THR A 150 -0.15 -0.40 8.23
C THR A 150 0.47 -1.41 9.19
N CYS A 151 1.28 -2.30 8.65
CA CYS A 151 2.19 -3.16 9.40
C CYS A 151 3.58 -2.96 8.79
N TYR A 152 4.59 -2.66 9.60
CA TYR A 152 5.87 -2.17 9.09
C TYR A 152 7.09 -2.65 9.90
N TYR A 153 8.24 -2.69 9.24
CA TYR A 153 9.53 -2.91 9.90
C TYR A 153 9.91 -1.66 10.72
N THR A 154 10.41 -1.77 11.97
CA THR A 154 11.21 -2.89 12.51
C THR A 154 10.45 -3.98 13.25
N ASP A 155 9.52 -3.62 14.13
CA ASP A 155 8.95 -4.56 15.12
C ASP A 155 7.58 -5.14 14.67
N PHE A 156 7.20 -4.89 13.42
CA PHE A 156 5.93 -5.30 12.82
C PHE A 156 4.67 -4.87 13.58
N PRO A 157 4.59 -3.68 14.23
CA PRO A 157 3.35 -3.27 14.87
C PRO A 157 2.25 -3.12 13.84
N ILE A 158 1.01 -3.43 14.23
CA ILE A 158 -0.16 -3.03 13.46
C ILE A 158 -0.52 -1.63 13.94
N VAL A 159 -0.61 -0.67 13.04
CA VAL A 159 -0.94 0.71 13.35
C VAL A 159 -2.11 1.18 12.53
N ARG A 160 -3.06 1.84 13.20
CA ARG A 160 -4.19 2.54 12.60
C ARG A 160 -3.94 4.04 12.64
N VAL A 161 -4.20 4.70 11.53
CA VAL A 161 -4.33 6.16 11.42
C VAL A 161 -5.79 6.50 11.14
N GLN A 162 -6.41 7.28 12.03
CA GLN A 162 -7.81 7.71 11.88
C GLN A 162 -7.93 9.17 12.32
N GLY A 163 -8.43 10.05 11.44
CA GLY A 163 -8.51 11.49 11.75
C GLY A 163 -7.15 12.14 12.06
N GLY A 164 -6.04 11.53 11.63
CA GLY A 164 -4.67 11.95 11.96
C GLY A 164 -4.14 11.41 13.29
N GLU A 165 -4.97 10.76 14.11
CA GLU A 165 -4.55 10.08 15.32
C GLU A 165 -3.95 8.71 14.98
N VAL A 166 -2.88 8.34 15.68
CA VAL A 166 -2.17 7.07 15.52
C VAL A 166 -2.42 6.18 16.72
N THR A 167 -2.95 4.98 16.49
CA THR A 167 -3.14 3.93 17.50
C THR A 167 -2.42 2.66 17.03
N GLY A 168 -1.80 1.90 17.93
CA GLY A 168 -1.03 0.72 17.52
C GLY A 168 -1.14 -0.46 18.47
N TRP A 169 -0.80 -1.63 17.95
CA TRP A 169 -0.85 -2.93 18.62
C TRP A 169 0.41 -3.71 18.34
N ARG A 170 0.96 -4.36 19.37
CA ARG A 170 2.02 -5.36 19.20
C ARG A 170 1.50 -6.52 18.37
N ASN A 171 2.33 -7.03 17.48
CA ASN A 171 1.97 -8.11 16.59
C ASN A 171 3.12 -9.13 16.53
N PRO A 172 2.86 -10.43 16.78
CA PRO A 172 3.89 -11.46 16.76
C PRO A 172 4.23 -11.93 15.34
N ILE A 173 3.53 -11.45 14.31
CA ILE A 173 3.65 -11.92 12.93
C ILE A 173 4.55 -10.99 12.14
N ASP A 174 5.64 -11.54 11.63
CA ASP A 174 6.61 -10.86 10.80
C ASP A 174 6.33 -11.02 9.29
N GLY A 175 6.90 -10.12 8.49
CA GLY A 175 6.97 -10.26 7.04
C GLY A 175 5.62 -10.26 6.30
N ALA A 176 4.53 -9.84 6.96
CA ALA A 176 3.22 -9.73 6.32
C ALA A 176 3.26 -8.65 5.22
N ARG A 177 2.86 -9.01 4.00
CA ARG A 177 2.88 -8.11 2.82
C ARG A 177 1.51 -7.57 2.44
N ALA A 178 0.45 -8.12 3.03
CA ALA A 178 -0.91 -7.61 2.87
C ALA A 178 -1.70 -7.75 4.16
N LEU A 179 -2.60 -6.79 4.38
CA LEU A 179 -3.37 -6.62 5.62
C LEU A 179 -4.85 -6.42 5.30
N ALA A 180 -5.73 -7.31 5.73
CA ALA A 180 -7.18 -7.12 5.70
C ALA A 180 -7.70 -6.80 7.10
N VAL A 181 -8.72 -5.95 7.19
CA VAL A 181 -9.24 -5.45 8.47
C VAL A 181 -10.77 -5.39 8.45
N SER A 182 -11.41 -6.00 9.44
CA SER A 182 -12.84 -5.82 9.74
C SER A 182 -13.00 -5.53 11.23
N HIS A 183 -13.33 -4.29 11.59
CA HIS A 183 -13.40 -3.84 12.99
C HIS A 183 -12.10 -4.13 13.77
N THR A 184 -12.15 -5.02 14.77
CA THR A 184 -10.99 -5.49 15.56
C THR A 184 -10.28 -6.68 14.93
N ARG A 185 -10.88 -7.29 13.90
CA ARG A 185 -10.37 -8.47 13.26
C ARG A 185 -9.32 -8.12 12.22
N ILE A 186 -8.19 -8.81 12.29
CA ILE A 186 -7.03 -8.58 11.43
C ILE A 186 -6.69 -9.86 10.69
N GLY A 187 -6.46 -9.75 9.38
CA GLY A 187 -5.86 -10.78 8.54
C GLY A 187 -4.52 -10.32 7.98
N LEU A 188 -3.46 -11.08 8.21
CA LEU A 188 -2.11 -10.82 7.72
C LEU A 188 -1.69 -11.92 6.76
N LEU A 189 -1.43 -11.56 5.50
CA LEU A 189 -0.86 -12.48 4.51
C LEU A 189 0.63 -12.22 4.35
N GLY A 190 1.43 -13.26 4.50
CA GLY A 190 2.86 -13.26 4.22
C GLY A 190 3.70 -13.72 5.40
N GLY A 191 5.00 -13.60 5.18
CA GLY A 191 6.06 -14.11 6.03
C GLY A 191 7.30 -14.36 5.18
N TYR A 192 8.42 -14.60 5.83
CA TYR A 192 9.68 -14.84 5.14
C TYR A 192 9.81 -16.29 4.65
N GLY A 193 10.53 -16.46 3.54
CA GLY A 193 10.86 -17.78 2.99
C GLY A 193 9.63 -18.66 2.77
N PRO A 194 9.50 -19.80 3.48
CA PRO A 194 8.38 -20.71 3.29
C PRO A 194 7.03 -20.13 3.72
N ASP A 195 6.96 -18.98 4.39
CA ASP A 195 5.72 -18.39 4.90
C ASP A 195 5.06 -17.36 3.97
N GLN A 196 5.49 -17.29 2.71
CA GLN A 196 4.95 -16.35 1.71
C GLN A 196 3.42 -16.44 1.48
N ASP A 197 2.82 -17.62 1.69
CA ASP A 197 1.38 -17.93 1.59
C ASP A 197 0.73 -18.18 2.96
N ARG A 198 1.44 -17.91 4.07
CA ARG A 198 0.89 -17.93 5.42
C ARG A 198 -0.15 -16.83 5.57
N PHE A 199 -1.34 -17.19 6.02
CA PHE A 199 -2.40 -16.24 6.35
C PHE A 199 -2.81 -16.40 7.82
N VAL A 200 -2.50 -15.38 8.62
CA VAL A 200 -2.81 -15.34 10.05
C VAL A 200 -4.03 -14.47 10.26
N VAL A 201 -4.99 -14.96 11.04
CA VAL A 201 -6.14 -14.19 11.48
C VAL A 201 -6.13 -14.06 12.99
N GLY A 202 -6.43 -12.87 13.48
CA GLY A 202 -6.52 -12.58 14.90
C GLY A 202 -7.47 -11.44 15.21
N GLU A 203 -7.63 -11.18 16.50
CA GLU A 203 -8.41 -10.08 17.04
C GLU A 203 -7.49 -9.13 17.81
N LEU A 204 -7.68 -7.83 17.62
CA LEU A 204 -7.05 -6.82 18.46
C LEU A 204 -7.67 -6.88 19.86
N ASP A 205 -6.83 -7.10 20.86
CA ASP A 205 -7.22 -7.18 22.27
C ASP A 205 -6.22 -6.42 23.13
N GLY A 206 -6.70 -5.41 23.86
CA GLY A 206 -5.85 -4.46 24.56
C GLY A 206 -4.87 -3.76 23.61
N ASP A 207 -3.58 -4.00 23.81
CA ASP A 207 -2.47 -3.40 23.08
C ASP A 207 -1.73 -4.41 22.16
N ALA A 208 -2.35 -5.55 21.85
CA ALA A 208 -1.76 -6.57 21.00
C ALA A 208 -2.77 -7.27 20.06
N LEU A 209 -2.26 -7.89 19.00
CA LEU A 209 -2.99 -8.87 18.20
C LEU A 209 -2.98 -10.23 18.92
N ARG A 210 -4.16 -10.74 19.25
CA ARG A 210 -4.35 -12.12 19.69
C ARG A 210 -4.64 -13.01 18.48
N VAL A 211 -3.70 -13.87 18.12
CA VAL A 211 -3.86 -14.82 17.01
C VAL A 211 -5.00 -15.80 17.33
N ALA A 212 -5.90 -15.96 16.37
CA ALA A 212 -7.07 -16.85 16.44
C ALA A 212 -7.01 -18.00 15.41
N GLY A 213 -6.13 -17.90 14.42
CA GLY A 213 -5.90 -18.98 13.46
C GLY A 213 -4.76 -18.67 12.51
N GLU A 214 -4.08 -19.72 12.09
CA GLU A 214 -3.03 -19.66 11.08
C GLU A 214 -3.35 -20.67 9.97
N TYR A 215 -3.23 -20.20 8.74
CA TYR A 215 -3.67 -20.89 7.53
C TYR A 215 -2.61 -20.81 6.44
N ARG A 216 -2.74 -21.67 5.42
CA ARG A 216 -2.00 -21.58 4.16
C ARG A 216 -3.00 -21.28 3.06
N LEU A 217 -2.78 -20.19 2.33
CA LEU A 217 -3.64 -19.87 1.19
C LEU A 217 -3.29 -20.76 0.01
N VAL A 218 -4.34 -21.35 -0.57
CA VAL A 218 -4.29 -22.15 -1.77
C VAL A 218 -5.30 -21.60 -2.77
N LEU A 219 -5.12 -21.94 -4.04
CA LEU A 219 -6.11 -21.69 -5.08
C LEU A 219 -7.36 -22.57 -4.87
N PRO A 220 -8.52 -22.24 -5.48
CA PRO A 220 -9.76 -23.01 -5.29
C PRO A 220 -9.67 -24.51 -5.65
N ASP A 221 -8.73 -24.89 -6.51
CA ASP A 221 -8.44 -26.28 -6.87
C ASP A 221 -7.53 -27.00 -5.84
N GLY A 222 -7.11 -26.31 -4.78
CA GLY A 222 -6.20 -26.78 -3.75
C GLY A 222 -4.71 -26.62 -4.11
N GLY A 223 -4.39 -26.07 -5.28
CA GLY A 223 -3.01 -25.82 -5.71
C GLY A 223 -2.34 -24.68 -4.94
N PRO A 224 -1.00 -24.62 -4.90
CA PRO A 224 -0.29 -23.52 -4.27
C PRO A 224 -0.52 -22.20 -5.00
N LEU A 225 -0.35 -21.07 -4.31
CA LEU A 225 -0.31 -19.77 -4.98
C LEU A 225 0.86 -19.71 -5.97
N PRO A 226 0.68 -19.12 -7.16
CA PRO A 226 1.76 -18.97 -8.12
C PRO A 226 2.84 -18.02 -7.58
N ALA A 227 4.08 -18.16 -8.08
CA ALA A 227 5.20 -17.33 -7.66
C ALA A 227 4.95 -15.82 -7.90
N ARG A 228 4.17 -15.49 -8.93
CA ARG A 228 3.74 -14.11 -9.22
C ARG A 228 2.28 -13.96 -8.82
N VAL A 229 2.05 -13.45 -7.63
CA VAL A 229 0.72 -13.08 -7.14
C VAL A 229 0.79 -11.74 -6.44
N THR A 230 -0.04 -10.81 -6.88
CA THR A 230 -0.24 -9.54 -6.19
C THR A 230 -1.30 -9.75 -5.12
N ALA A 231 -0.95 -9.43 -3.87
CA ALA A 231 -1.87 -9.48 -2.74
C ALA A 231 -2.14 -8.05 -2.26
N VAL A 232 -3.41 -7.70 -2.12
CA VAL A 232 -3.84 -6.37 -1.70
C VAL A 232 -4.94 -6.51 -0.67
N GLY A 233 -4.77 -5.89 0.49
CA GLY A 233 -5.83 -5.75 1.48
C GLY A 233 -6.60 -4.45 1.28
N ARG A 234 -7.93 -4.53 1.20
CA ARG A 234 -8.81 -3.36 1.10
C ARG A 234 -10.04 -3.54 1.98
N GLY A 235 -10.10 -2.79 3.08
CA GLY A 235 -11.10 -3.03 4.12
C GLY A 235 -11.06 -4.50 4.57
N PRO A 236 -12.19 -5.21 4.63
CA PRO A 236 -12.26 -6.59 5.10
C PRO A 236 -11.86 -7.62 4.04
N VAL A 237 -11.50 -7.20 2.82
CA VAL A 237 -11.24 -8.11 1.70
C VAL A 237 -9.75 -8.19 1.41
N LEU A 238 -9.25 -9.42 1.31
CA LEU A 238 -7.96 -9.72 0.72
C LEU A 238 -8.17 -10.07 -0.75
N HIS A 239 -7.58 -9.28 -1.64
CA HIS A 239 -7.58 -9.49 -3.07
C HIS A 239 -6.29 -10.18 -3.49
N LEU A 240 -6.41 -11.26 -4.27
CA LEU A 240 -5.27 -11.95 -4.89
C LEU A 240 -5.43 -11.86 -6.41
N VAL A 241 -4.45 -11.26 -7.08
CA VAL A 241 -4.45 -11.10 -8.53
C VAL A 241 -3.31 -11.93 -9.09
N THR A 242 -3.67 -12.92 -9.91
CA THR A 242 -2.74 -13.71 -10.73
C THR A 242 -2.78 -13.21 -12.17
N ASP A 243 -2.02 -13.83 -13.06
CA ASP A 243 -2.03 -13.47 -14.49
C ASP A 243 -3.40 -13.72 -15.15
N GLU A 244 -4.19 -14.65 -14.63
CA GLU A 244 -5.45 -15.10 -15.25
C GLU A 244 -6.70 -14.76 -14.44
N HIS A 245 -6.57 -14.63 -13.11
CA HIS A 245 -7.71 -14.58 -12.21
C HIS A 245 -7.55 -13.53 -11.13
N TRP A 246 -8.69 -12.99 -10.70
CA TRP A 246 -8.82 -12.17 -9.52
C TRP A 246 -9.67 -12.91 -8.50
N TYR A 247 -9.07 -13.24 -7.35
CA TYR A 247 -9.74 -13.87 -6.23
C TYR A 247 -9.97 -12.86 -5.10
N GLN A 248 -11.02 -13.10 -4.33
CA GLN A 248 -11.37 -12.33 -3.16
C GLN A 248 -11.60 -13.27 -1.99
N LEU A 249 -10.98 -12.95 -0.85
CA LEU A 249 -11.23 -13.62 0.43
C LEU A 249 -11.72 -12.57 1.42
N HIS A 250 -12.97 -12.69 1.85
CA HIS A 250 -13.49 -11.85 2.92
C HIS A 250 -12.97 -12.38 4.26
N LEU A 251 -12.42 -11.49 5.07
CA LEU A 251 -11.87 -11.83 6.38
C LEU A 251 -12.93 -12.48 7.29
N GLU A 252 -14.19 -12.10 7.13
CA GLU A 252 -15.32 -12.62 7.88
C GLU A 252 -15.62 -14.10 7.59
N ASP A 253 -15.36 -14.55 6.36
CA ASP A 253 -15.61 -15.93 5.92
C ASP A 253 -14.54 -16.91 6.43
N VAL A 254 -13.43 -16.39 6.94
CA VAL A 254 -12.36 -17.23 7.48
C VAL A 254 -12.78 -17.71 8.86
N PRO A 255 -12.67 -19.00 9.20
CA PRO A 255 -13.00 -19.45 10.55
C PRO A 255 -11.98 -18.93 11.58
N THR A 256 -12.41 -18.75 12.82
CA THR A 256 -11.52 -18.63 13.97
C THR A 256 -11.60 -19.95 14.75
N ARG A 257 -10.46 -20.46 15.22
CA ARG A 257 -10.40 -21.70 16.01
C ARG A 257 -10.27 -21.40 17.48
#